data_AF-A0A5J4R3J0-F1
#
_entry.id   AF-A0A5J4R3J0-F1
#
_cell.length_a   1.000
_cell.length_b   1.000
_cell.length_c   1.000
_cell.angle_alpha   90.00
_cell.angle_beta   90.00
_cell.angle_gamma   90.00
#
_symmetry.space_group_name_H-M   'P 1'
#
loop_
_entity.id
_entity.type
_entity.pdbx_description
1 polymer ?
#
loop_
_entity_poly.entity_id
_entity_poly.type
_entity_poly.pdbx_seq_one_letter_code
_entity_poly.pdbx_strand_id
1 'polypeptide(L)'
;MEKDKQASQVGKGVAIQEVLINLLIKLRECEKEFQEQANMTCERNPTVSYEDTESKFYCGIGDCMAAVGYFIGENAIRDAYDKIPEPNPNVITFETK
;
A
#
# COMPACT_ATOMS: atom_id res chain seq x y z
N MET A 1 2.66 17.64 28.36
CA MET A 1 2.05 18.01 27.06
C MET A 1 2.59 17.23 25.87
N GLU A 2 3.75 16.56 25.96
CA GLU A 2 4.36 15.83 24.84
C GLU A 2 3.72 14.46 24.56
N LYS A 3 3.31 13.74 25.62
CA LYS A 3 2.64 12.42 25.51
C LYS A 3 1.28 12.46 24.78
N ASP A 4 0.53 13.55 24.90
CA ASP A 4 -0.79 13.68 24.26
C ASP A 4 -0.67 13.89 22.73
N LYS A 5 0.42 14.54 22.27
CA LYS A 5 0.74 14.68 20.85
C LYS A 5 1.08 13.34 20.20
N GLN A 6 1.86 12.52 20.91
CA GLN A 6 2.30 11.21 20.42
C GLN A 6 1.12 10.23 20.32
N ALA A 7 0.24 10.18 21.32
CA ALA A 7 -0.97 9.36 21.27
C ALA A 7 -1.95 9.76 20.14
N SER A 8 -2.07 11.06 19.86
CA SER A 8 -2.91 11.57 18.77
C SER A 8 -2.33 11.24 17.38
N GLN A 9 -1.00 11.25 17.22
CA GLN A 9 -0.34 10.80 15.98
C GLN A 9 -0.47 9.30 15.75
N VAL A 10 -0.31 8.49 16.81
CA VAL A 10 -0.45 7.03 16.73
C VAL A 10 -1.85 6.61 16.28
N GLY A 11 -2.91 7.24 16.81
CA GLY A 11 -4.28 6.97 16.37
C GLY A 11 -4.57 7.37 14.91
N LYS A 12 -3.85 8.37 14.40
CA LYS A 12 -3.98 8.84 13.01
C LYS A 12 -3.23 7.92 12.02
N GLY A 13 -2.09 7.37 12.43
CA GLY A 13 -1.33 6.38 11.63
C GLY A 13 -2.12 5.10 11.39
N VAL A 14 -2.77 4.56 12.43
CA VAL A 14 -3.60 3.35 12.33
C VAL A 14 -4.78 3.54 11.34
N ALA A 15 -5.46 4.68 11.41
CA ALA A 15 -6.56 4.98 10.48
C ALA A 15 -6.08 5.14 9.03
N ILE A 16 -4.90 5.73 8.79
CA ILE A 16 -4.33 5.87 7.44
C ILE A 16 -3.93 4.50 6.87
N GLN A 17 -3.32 3.63 7.69
CA GLN A 17 -2.93 2.28 7.29
C GLN A 17 -4.15 1.48 6.79
N GLU A 18 -5.26 1.52 7.54
CA GLU A 18 -6.50 0.81 7.19
C GLU A 18 -7.09 1.33 5.88
N VAL A 19 -7.12 2.64 5.68
CA VAL A 19 -7.59 3.26 4.43
C VAL A 19 -6.75 2.82 3.24
N LEU A 20 -5.41 2.80 3.37
CA LEU A 20 -4.52 2.39 2.29
C LEU A 20 -4.67 0.90 1.96
N ILE A 21 -4.83 0.03 2.97
CA ILE A 21 -5.09 -1.39 2.77
C ILE A 21 -6.42 -1.59 2.03
N ASN A 22 -7.48 -0.92 2.47
CA ASN A 22 -8.79 -0.99 1.82
C ASN A 22 -8.74 -0.47 0.38
N LEU A 23 -7.98 0.59 0.11
CA LEU A 23 -7.75 1.08 -1.25
C LEU A 23 -7.04 0.04 -2.11
N LEU A 24 -6.00 -0.60 -1.59
CA LEU A 24 -5.27 -1.65 -2.32
C LEU A 24 -6.17 -2.85 -2.64
N ILE A 25 -7.04 -3.25 -1.70
CA ILE A 25 -8.05 -4.31 -1.92
C ILE A 25 -8.99 -3.90 -3.07
N LYS A 26 -9.50 -2.67 -3.06
CA LYS A 26 -10.40 -2.16 -4.10
C LYS A 26 -9.73 -2.09 -5.47
N LEU A 27 -8.45 -1.75 -5.54
CA LEU A 27 -7.69 -1.79 -6.80
C LEU A 27 -7.56 -3.22 -7.33
N ARG A 28 -7.32 -4.22 -6.46
CA ARG A 28 -7.28 -5.63 -6.84
C ARG A 28 -8.62 -6.16 -7.33
N GLU A 29 -9.71 -5.78 -6.67
CA GLU A 29 -11.07 -6.11 -7.12
C GLU A 29 -11.35 -5.51 -8.51
N CYS A 30 -10.97 -4.24 -8.72
CA CYS A 30 -11.12 -3.57 -10.01
C CYS A 30 -10.31 -4.23 -11.13
N GLU A 31 -9.06 -4.63 -10.87
CA GLU A 31 -8.22 -5.38 -11.80
C GLU A 31 -8.91 -6.67 -12.25
N LYS A 32 -9.44 -7.43 -11.29
CA LYS A 32 -10.13 -8.70 -11.54
C LYS A 32 -11.42 -8.52 -12.33
N GLU A 33 -12.26 -7.56 -11.94
CA GLU A 33 -13.52 -7.28 -12.64
C GLU A 33 -13.29 -6.84 -14.09
N PHE A 34 -12.25 -6.02 -14.32
CA PHE A 34 -11.87 -5.61 -15.67
C PHE A 34 -11.43 -6.81 -16.51
N GLN A 35 -10.58 -7.68 -15.97
CA GLN A 35 -10.13 -8.89 -16.66
C GLN A 35 -11.31 -9.80 -17.04
N GLU A 36 -12.26 -10.00 -16.13
CA GLU A 36 -13.48 -10.78 -16.41
C GLU A 36 -14.30 -10.16 -17.54
N GLN A 37 -14.47 -8.83 -17.54
CA GLN A 37 -15.19 -8.10 -18.60
C GLN A 37 -14.46 -8.13 -19.95
N ALA A 38 -13.14 -7.99 -19.95
CA ALA A 38 -12.31 -8.08 -21.15
C ALA A 38 -12.45 -9.46 -21.80
N ASN A 39 -12.32 -10.53 -21.00
CA ASN A 39 -12.49 -11.92 -21.47
C ASN A 39 -13.87 -12.14 -22.11
N MET A 40 -14.96 -11.75 -21.43
CA MET A 40 -16.31 -11.88 -21.97
C MET A 40 -16.51 -11.10 -23.28
N THR A 41 -15.86 -9.94 -23.40
CA THR A 41 -15.97 -9.10 -24.60
C THR A 41 -15.21 -9.73 -25.78
N CYS A 42 -14.00 -10.25 -25.53
CA CYS A 42 -13.20 -10.97 -26.52
C CYS A 42 -13.91 -12.24 -27.01
N GLU A 43 -14.54 -13.00 -26.12
CA GLU A 43 -15.35 -14.18 -26.50
C GLU A 43 -16.53 -13.81 -27.41
N ARG A 44 -17.19 -12.69 -27.16
CA ARG A 44 -18.35 -12.23 -27.94
C ARG A 44 -17.97 -11.58 -29.27
N ASN A 45 -16.80 -10.95 -29.36
CA ASN A 45 -16.37 -10.22 -30.54
C ASN A 45 -14.90 -10.52 -30.89
N PRO A 46 -14.59 -11.72 -31.41
CA PRO A 46 -13.22 -12.17 -31.63
C PRO A 46 -12.47 -11.40 -32.73
N THR A 47 -13.16 -10.57 -33.52
CA THR A 47 -12.57 -9.71 -34.55
C THR A 47 -12.14 -8.34 -34.05
N VAL A 48 -12.52 -7.96 -32.81
CA VAL A 48 -12.15 -6.68 -32.22
C VAL A 48 -11.01 -6.90 -31.23
N SER A 49 -9.85 -6.29 -31.50
CA SER A 49 -8.73 -6.27 -30.55
C SER A 49 -8.88 -5.10 -29.59
N TYR A 50 -8.75 -5.39 -28.30
CA TYR A 50 -8.71 -4.40 -27.22
C TYR A 50 -7.32 -4.30 -26.57
N GLU A 51 -6.31 -4.92 -27.17
CA GLU A 51 -4.98 -5.11 -26.58
C GLU A 51 -4.35 -3.79 -26.10
N ASP A 52 -4.45 -2.72 -26.89
CA ASP A 52 -3.95 -1.39 -26.49
C ASP A 52 -4.70 -0.80 -25.28
N THR A 53 -6.00 -1.05 -25.18
CA THR A 53 -6.84 -0.51 -24.09
C THR A 53 -6.62 -1.32 -22.82
N GLU A 54 -6.56 -2.63 -22.96
CA GLU A 54 -6.26 -3.59 -21.89
C GLU A 54 -4.85 -3.35 -21.33
N SER A 55 -3.85 -3.16 -22.19
CA SER A 55 -2.48 -2.82 -21.80
C SER A 55 -2.43 -1.51 -21.01
N LYS A 56 -3.08 -0.44 -21.49
CA LYS A 56 -3.13 0.85 -20.77
C LYS A 56 -3.80 0.72 -19.41
N PHE A 57 -4.88 -0.06 -19.32
CA PHE A 57 -5.55 -0.32 -18.05
C PHE A 57 -4.62 -1.03 -17.06
N TYR A 58 -4.00 -2.15 -17.47
CA TYR A 58 -3.12 -2.90 -16.58
C TYR A 58 -1.87 -2.12 -16.16
N CYS A 59 -1.30 -1.31 -17.06
CA CYS A 59 -0.22 -0.39 -16.68
C CYS A 59 -0.70 0.61 -15.61
N GLY A 60 -1.81 1.31 -15.87
CA GLY A 60 -2.31 2.34 -14.96
C GLY A 60 -2.74 1.79 -13.59
N ILE A 61 -3.43 0.65 -13.56
CA ILE A 61 -3.82 0.02 -12.29
C ILE A 61 -2.61 -0.55 -11.55
N GLY A 62 -1.62 -1.08 -12.28
CA GLY A 62 -0.33 -1.50 -11.75
C GLY A 62 0.40 -0.35 -11.04
N ASP A 63 0.49 0.80 -11.69
CA ASP A 63 1.12 2.01 -11.12
C ASP A 63 0.39 2.47 -9.84
N CYS A 64 -0.94 2.46 -9.86
CA CYS A 64 -1.76 2.77 -8.67
C CYS A 64 -1.47 1.81 -7.51
N MET A 65 -1.46 0.50 -7.78
CA MET A 65 -1.19 -0.51 -6.74
C MET A 65 0.23 -0.41 -6.20
N ALA A 66 1.21 -0.14 -7.06
CA ALA A 66 2.59 0.08 -6.65
C ALA A 66 2.72 1.29 -5.72
N ALA A 67 2.10 2.42 -6.08
CA ALA A 67 2.11 3.63 -5.27
C ALA A 67 1.45 3.41 -3.90
N VAL A 68 0.27 2.77 -3.86
CA VAL A 68 -0.41 2.46 -2.60
C VAL A 68 0.42 1.49 -1.74
N GLY A 69 0.99 0.44 -2.35
CA GLY A 69 1.87 -0.50 -1.67
C GLY A 69 3.10 0.17 -1.06
N TYR A 70 3.70 1.12 -1.78
CA TYR A 70 4.81 1.94 -1.26
C TYR A 70 4.39 2.70 0.01
N PHE A 71 3.26 3.39 0.00
CA PHE A 71 2.79 4.13 1.19
C PHE A 71 2.46 3.23 2.39
N ILE A 72 1.91 2.03 2.15
CA ILE A 72 1.69 1.03 3.20
C ILE A 72 3.02 0.61 3.82
N GLY A 73 4.03 0.33 2.99
CA GLY A 73 5.37 -0.04 3.44
C GLY A 73 6.04 1.08 4.24
N GLU A 74 6.03 2.31 3.73
CA GLU A 74 6.60 3.49 4.41
C GLU A 74 5.96 3.74 5.77
N ASN A 75 4.63 3.61 5.88
CA ASN A 75 3.95 3.75 7.16
C ASN A 75 4.34 2.63 8.14
N ALA A 76 4.43 1.38 7.66
CA ALA A 76 4.85 0.25 8.49
C ALA A 76 6.30 0.41 9.00
N ILE A 77 7.22 0.91 8.16
CA ILE A 77 8.60 1.20 8.53
C ILE A 77 8.66 2.31 9.57
N ARG A 78 7.90 3.40 9.37
CA ARG A 78 7.83 4.52 10.32
C ARG A 78 7.31 4.07 11.68
N ASP A 79 6.22 3.31 11.69
CA ASP A 79 5.63 2.75 12.90
C ASP A 79 6.60 1.80 13.64
N ALA A 80 7.47 1.09 12.90
CA ALA A 80 8.50 0.26 13.49
C ALA A 80 9.65 1.10 14.07
N TYR A 81 10.07 2.13 13.34
CA TYR A 81 11.15 3.04 13.77
C TYR A 81 10.78 3.83 15.03
N ASP A 82 9.55 4.33 15.12
CA ASP A 82 9.04 5.07 16.29
C ASP A 82 8.98 4.22 17.57
N LYS A 83 9.05 2.89 17.44
CA LYS A 83 9.10 1.95 18.57
C LYS A 83 10.52 1.58 19.00
N ILE A 84 11.54 1.99 18.24
CA ILE A 84 12.94 1.78 18.61
C ILE A 84 13.25 2.76 19.76
N PRO A 85 13.62 2.27 20.95
CA PRO A 85 13.99 3.14 22.06
C PRO A 85 15.20 3.97 21.65
N GLU A 86 15.16 5.29 21.89
CA GLU A 86 16.36 6.11 21.73
C GLU A 86 17.47 5.55 22.64
N PRO A 87 18.71 5.44 22.14
CA PRO A 87 19.82 5.00 22.96
C PRO A 87 19.94 5.94 24.16
N ASN A 88 19.90 5.39 25.38
CA ASN A 88 20.15 6.19 26.57
C ASN A 88 21.60 6.72 26.46
N PRO A 89 21.81 8.04 26.35
CA PRO A 89 23.13 8.61 26.11
C PRO A 89 24.14 8.30 27.24
N ASN A 90 23.65 7.82 28.39
CA ASN A 90 24.47 7.47 29.55
C ASN A 90 24.75 5.96 29.71
N VAL A 91 24.33 5.11 28.77
CA VAL A 91 24.56 3.65 28.85
C VAL A 91 25.34 3.19 27.62
N ILE A 92 26.62 2.86 27.82
CA ILE A 92 27.46 2.20 26.82
C ILE A 92 27.24 0.69 26.93
N THR A 93 26.55 0.10 25.96
CA THR A 93 26.42 -1.35 25.83
C THR A 93 27.60 -1.91 25.02
N PHE A 94 28.42 -2.75 25.64
CA PHE A 94 29.43 -3.53 24.93
C PHE A 94 28.80 -4.87 24.51
N GLU A 95 28.75 -5.14 23.20
CA GLU A 95 28.40 -6.48 22.72
C GLU A 95 29.56 -7.44 22.97
N THR A 96 29.36 -8.38 23.89
CA THR A 96 30.27 -9.51 24.08
C THR A 96 30.00 -10.56 23.01
N LYS A 97 31.02 -10.79 22.16
CA LYS A 97 31.10 -11.86 21.17
C LYS A 97 31.11 -13.25 21.81
#